data_AF-A0A7X7I9R4-F1
#
_entry.id   AF-A0A7X7I9R4-F1
#
_cell.length_a   1.000
_cell.length_b   1.000
_cell.length_c   1.000
_cell.angle_alpha   90.00
_cell.angle_beta   90.00
_cell.angle_gamma   90.00
#
_symmetry.space_group_name_H-M   'P 1'
#
loop_
_entity.id
_entity.type
_entity.pdbx_description
1 polymer ?
#
loop_
_entity_poly.entity_id
_entity_poly.type
_entity_poly.pdbx_seq_one_letter_code
_entity_poly.pdbx_strand_id
1 'polypeptide(L)'
;MKNVLFIIWNDSNNTGIRIIDEQHRGIISTINSLYYFAQDGHGIEILKPILIMIEQYVEIHFRTEESLMKLSNYPEINEHIQLHKDLAAQAKMMLIDPKRGKEPAEVLRFLKEWWNYHINTEDRKYVPYLEKLIED
;
A
#
# COMPACT_ATOMS: atom_id res chain seq x y z
N MET A 1 -12.63 11.50 21.58
CA MET A 1 -13.27 10.95 20.37
C MET A 1 -12.35 9.85 19.86
N LYS A 2 -12.85 8.63 19.61
CA LYS A 2 -12.04 7.59 18.97
C LYS A 2 -11.67 8.10 17.56
N ASN A 3 -10.39 8.03 17.20
CA ASN A 3 -9.97 8.38 15.85
C ASN A 3 -10.60 7.36 14.90
N VAL A 4 -11.42 7.83 13.96
CA VAL A 4 -12.20 6.97 13.06
C VAL A 4 -11.32 6.40 11.94
N LEU A 5 -10.26 7.14 11.58
CA LEU A 5 -9.32 6.77 10.52
C LEU A 5 -7.92 6.56 11.09
N PHE A 6 -7.23 5.54 10.58
CA PHE A 6 -5.87 5.18 10.93
C PHE A 6 -4.84 5.89 10.06
N ILE A 7 -5.16 6.05 8.78
CA ILE A 7 -4.40 6.82 7.80
C ILE A 7 -5.34 7.87 7.21
N ILE A 8 -4.96 9.13 7.33
CA ILE A 8 -5.75 10.26 6.85
C ILE A 8 -5.05 10.79 5.60
N TRP A 9 -5.76 10.71 4.47
CA TRP A 9 -5.33 11.36 3.25
C TRP A 9 -5.35 12.88 3.42
N ASN A 10 -4.32 13.56 2.93
CA ASN A 10 -4.27 15.01 2.82
C ASN A 10 -3.62 15.43 1.49
N ASP A 11 -3.65 16.71 1.17
CA ASP A 11 -3.20 17.21 -0.14
C ASP A 11 -1.73 16.93 -0.44
N SER A 12 -0.88 16.84 0.60
CA SER A 12 0.53 16.49 0.40
C SER A 12 0.71 15.06 -0.11
N ASN A 13 -0.27 14.17 0.07
CA ASN A 13 -0.19 12.79 -0.40
C ASN A 13 -0.43 12.65 -1.90
N ASN A 14 -0.96 13.66 -2.58
CA ASN A 14 -1.14 13.57 -4.03
C ASN A 14 0.23 13.54 -4.73
N THR A 15 0.40 12.57 -5.61
CA THR A 15 1.52 12.47 -6.56
C THR A 15 1.31 13.37 -7.76
N GLY A 16 0.06 13.77 -8.05
CA GLY A 16 -0.32 14.49 -9.27
C GLY A 16 -0.65 13.55 -10.44
N ILE A 17 -0.37 12.24 -10.30
CA ILE A 17 -0.70 11.23 -11.30
C ILE A 17 -2.02 10.55 -10.89
N ARG A 18 -3.12 10.94 -11.54
CA ARG A 18 -4.50 10.54 -11.14
C ARG A 18 -4.67 9.03 -10.89
N ILE A 19 -4.13 8.17 -11.75
CA ILE A 19 -4.29 6.71 -11.59
C ILE A 19 -3.58 6.19 -10.33
N ILE A 20 -2.43 6.77 -9.98
CA ILE A 20 -1.67 6.43 -8.78
C ILE A 20 -2.41 6.94 -7.54
N ASP A 21 -2.86 8.20 -7.55
CA ASP A 21 -3.58 8.79 -6.43
C ASP A 21 -4.86 8.02 -6.09
N GLU A 22 -5.63 7.58 -7.10
CA GLU A 22 -6.83 6.75 -6.89
C GLU A 22 -6.49 5.37 -6.30
N GLN A 23 -5.41 4.74 -6.74
CA GLN A 23 -4.95 3.47 -6.18
C GLN A 23 -4.49 3.65 -4.72
N HIS A 24 -3.70 4.67 -4.42
CA HIS A 24 -3.26 4.98 -3.05
C HIS A 24 -4.45 5.26 -2.12
N ARG A 25 -5.48 5.98 -2.58
CA ARG A 25 -6.74 6.20 -1.84
C ARG A 25 -7.50 4.90 -1.59
N GLY A 26 -7.57 4.01 -2.58
CA GLY A 26 -8.19 2.68 -2.44
C GLY A 26 -7.48 1.82 -1.40
N ILE A 27 -6.15 1.83 -1.41
CA ILE A 27 -5.30 1.16 -0.41
C ILE A 27 -5.61 1.70 1.00
N ILE A 28 -5.55 3.03 1.19
CA ILE A 28 -5.84 3.66 2.48
C ILE A 28 -7.25 3.32 2.97
N SER A 29 -8.24 3.37 2.09
CA SER A 29 -9.63 3.06 2.45
C SER A 29 -9.77 1.62 2.97
N THR A 30 -9.02 0.69 2.37
CA THR A 30 -9.00 -0.70 2.80
C THR A 30 -8.26 -0.87 4.13
N ILE A 31 -7.14 -0.18 4.33
CA ILE A 31 -6.40 -0.17 5.62
C ILE A 31 -7.28 0.42 6.74
N ASN A 32 -8.00 1.50 6.46
CA ASN A 32 -8.91 2.12 7.42
C ASN A 32 -10.11 1.21 7.76
N SER A 33 -10.60 0.43 6.79
CA SER A 33 -11.60 -0.60 7.05
C SER A 33 -11.06 -1.69 7.98
N LEU A 34 -9.84 -2.18 7.72
CA LEU A 34 -9.17 -3.13 8.61
C LEU A 34 -9.06 -2.57 10.04
N TYR A 35 -8.63 -1.31 10.17
CA TYR A 35 -8.53 -0.64 11.47
C TYR A 35 -9.86 -0.55 12.20
N TYR A 36 -10.93 -0.16 11.50
CA TYR A 36 -12.26 -0.04 12.09
C TYR A 36 -12.72 -1.38 12.70
N PHE A 37 -12.64 -2.46 11.94
CA PHE A 37 -13.05 -3.78 12.44
C PHE A 37 -12.09 -4.36 13.49
N ALA A 38 -10.80 -4.02 13.42
CA ALA A 38 -9.84 -4.37 14.46
C ALA A 38 -10.14 -3.70 15.81
N GLN A 39 -10.70 -2.48 15.81
CA GLN A 39 -11.08 -1.79 17.04
C GLN A 39 -12.25 -2.44 17.79
N ASP A 40 -13.05 -3.30 17.12
CA ASP A 40 -14.19 -3.98 17.73
C ASP A 40 -13.80 -5.27 18.50
N GLY A 41 -12.48 -5.52 18.64
CA GLY A 41 -11.96 -6.68 19.38
C GLY A 41 -12.09 -8.00 18.63
N HIS A 42 -12.38 -7.96 17.33
CA HIS A 42 -12.40 -9.14 16.48
C HIS A 42 -10.98 -9.70 16.28
N GLY A 43 -10.85 -11.02 16.34
CA GLY A 43 -9.62 -11.71 15.98
C GLY A 43 -9.34 -11.68 14.48
N ILE A 44 -8.08 -11.95 14.09
CA ILE A 44 -7.60 -11.86 12.70
C ILE A 44 -8.40 -12.70 11.70
N GLU A 45 -9.02 -13.81 12.13
CA GLU A 45 -9.84 -14.67 11.27
C GLU A 45 -11.04 -13.93 10.67
N ILE A 46 -11.64 -13.01 11.42
CA ILE A 46 -12.75 -12.18 10.95
C ILE A 46 -12.25 -11.12 9.96
N LEU A 47 -10.98 -10.72 10.07
CA LEU A 47 -10.35 -9.71 9.23
C LEU A 47 -9.72 -10.29 7.96
N LYS A 48 -9.61 -11.63 7.86
CA LYS A 48 -8.98 -12.33 6.73
C LYS A 48 -9.51 -11.90 5.35
N PRO A 49 -10.82 -11.69 5.13
CA PRO A 49 -11.31 -11.19 3.84
C PRO A 49 -10.77 -9.81 3.48
N ILE A 50 -10.61 -8.91 4.47
CA ILE A 50 -10.05 -7.57 4.26
C ILE A 50 -8.57 -7.67 3.91
N LEU A 51 -7.84 -8.57 4.57
CA LEU A 51 -6.42 -8.80 4.30
C LEU A 51 -6.17 -9.34 2.89
N ILE A 52 -6.99 -10.28 2.43
CA ILE A 52 -6.97 -10.76 1.04
C ILE A 52 -7.26 -9.62 0.06
N MET A 53 -8.22 -8.76 0.40
CA MET A 53 -8.55 -7.59 -0.44
C MET A 53 -7.37 -6.60 -0.51
N ILE A 54 -6.67 -6.35 0.59
CA ILE A 54 -5.43 -5.55 0.60
C ILE A 54 -4.41 -6.19 -0.32
N GLU A 55 -4.09 -7.47 -0.15
CA GLU A 55 -3.08 -8.20 -0.95
C GLU A 55 -3.38 -8.09 -2.46
N GLN A 56 -4.62 -8.35 -2.87
CA GLN A 56 -5.03 -8.26 -4.27
C GLN A 56 -4.91 -6.84 -4.81
N TYR A 57 -5.31 -5.84 -4.02
CA TYR A 57 -5.26 -4.45 -4.45
C TYR A 57 -3.82 -3.94 -4.56
N VAL A 58 -2.93 -4.36 -3.65
CA VAL A 58 -1.50 -4.07 -3.70
C VAL A 58 -0.85 -4.71 -4.93
N GLU A 59 -1.20 -5.95 -5.27
CA GLU A 59 -0.65 -6.60 -6.47
C GLU A 59 -1.03 -5.84 -7.76
N ILE A 60 -2.28 -5.37 -7.86
CA ILE A 60 -2.74 -4.56 -9.00
C ILE A 60 -2.01 -3.22 -9.04
N HIS A 61 -1.83 -2.59 -7.87
CA HIS A 61 -1.10 -1.34 -7.74
C HIS A 61 0.36 -1.47 -8.21
N PHE A 62 1.10 -2.45 -7.69
CA PHE A 62 2.49 -2.70 -8.10
C PHE A 62 2.62 -2.93 -9.60
N ARG A 63 1.74 -3.75 -10.20
CA ARG A 63 1.75 -3.98 -11.66
C ARG A 63 1.51 -2.70 -12.45
N THR A 64 0.67 -1.79 -11.92
CA THR A 64 0.39 -0.50 -12.55
C THR A 64 1.64 0.37 -12.53
N GLU A 65 2.28 0.53 -11.37
CA GLU A 65 3.49 1.31 -11.21
C GLU A 65 4.65 0.76 -12.04
N GLU A 66 4.89 -0.55 -12.00
CA GLU A 66 5.93 -1.21 -12.79
C GLU A 66 5.75 -0.98 -14.29
N SER A 67 4.51 -0.99 -14.77
CA SER A 67 4.19 -0.69 -16.16
C SER A 67 4.48 0.77 -16.51
N LEU A 68 4.07 1.70 -15.64
CA LEU A 68 4.30 3.14 -15.82
C LEU A 68 5.80 3.48 -15.76
N MET A 69 6.52 2.98 -14.76
CA MET A 69 7.97 3.12 -14.62
C MET A 69 8.72 2.60 -15.85
N LYS A 70 8.27 1.47 -16.41
CA LYS A 70 8.86 0.91 -17.63
C LYS A 70 8.63 1.81 -18.83
N LEU A 71 7.42 2.33 -19.00
CA LEU A 71 7.07 3.23 -20.11
C LEU A 71 7.84 4.56 -20.03
N SER A 72 8.09 5.07 -18.82
CA SER A 72 8.83 6.32 -18.62
C SER A 72 10.35 6.15 -18.57
N ASN A 73 10.87 4.94 -18.80
CA ASN A 73 12.29 4.60 -18.65
C ASN A 73 12.86 5.02 -17.28
N TYR A 74 12.12 4.77 -16.19
CA TYR A 74 12.59 5.05 -14.83
C TYR A 74 13.88 4.26 -14.52
N PRO A 75 14.99 4.91 -14.15
CA PRO A 75 16.31 4.27 -14.06
C PRO A 75 16.42 3.23 -12.94
N GLU A 76 15.70 3.40 -11.83
CA GLU A 76 15.76 2.52 -10.65
C GLU A 76 14.62 1.50 -10.61
N ILE A 77 14.06 1.14 -11.78
CA ILE A 77 12.91 0.22 -11.87
C ILE A 77 13.20 -1.15 -11.24
N ASN A 78 14.44 -1.66 -11.36
CA ASN A 78 14.78 -2.98 -10.84
C ASN A 78 14.80 -2.99 -9.30
N GLU A 79 15.35 -1.94 -8.70
CA GLU A 79 15.37 -1.71 -7.27
C GLU A 79 13.94 -1.57 -6.72
N HIS A 80 13.08 -0.83 -7.44
CA HIS A 80 11.68 -0.64 -7.04
C HIS A 80 10.86 -1.95 -7.14
N ILE A 81 11.04 -2.73 -8.22
CA ILE A 81 10.45 -4.07 -8.34
C ILE A 81 10.92 -5.01 -7.22
N GLN A 82 12.19 -4.91 -6.81
CA GLN A 82 12.69 -5.73 -5.71
C GLN A 82 12.04 -5.32 -4.38
N LEU A 83 11.86 -4.02 -4.13
CA LEU A 83 11.11 -3.51 -2.99
C LEU A 83 9.67 -4.08 -2.97
N HIS A 84 8.96 -4.08 -4.10
CA HIS A 84 7.63 -4.70 -4.21
C HIS A 84 7.62 -6.17 -3.79
N LYS A 85 8.60 -6.95 -4.28
CA LYS A 85 8.73 -8.38 -3.94
C LYS A 85 8.95 -8.59 -2.45
N ASP A 86 9.81 -7.78 -1.84
CA ASP A 86 10.13 -7.87 -0.41
C ASP A 86 8.91 -7.52 0.45
N LEU A 87 8.14 -6.49 0.06
CA LEU A 87 6.90 -6.09 0.73
C LEU A 87 5.82 -7.16 0.60
N ALA A 88 5.63 -7.74 -0.58
CA ALA A 88 4.68 -8.83 -0.80
C ALA A 88 5.05 -10.08 0.02
N ALA A 89 6.34 -10.40 0.11
CA ALA A 89 6.82 -11.50 0.93
C ALA A 89 6.56 -11.25 2.43
N GLN A 90 6.83 -10.04 2.92
CA GLN A 90 6.54 -9.65 4.30
C GLN A 90 5.05 -9.73 4.61
N ALA A 91 4.19 -9.20 3.73
CA ALA A 91 2.73 -9.29 3.87
C ALA A 91 2.27 -10.75 3.95
N LYS A 92 2.76 -11.61 3.04
CA LYS A 92 2.44 -13.04 3.05
C LYS A 92 2.86 -13.75 4.33
N MET A 93 4.04 -13.42 4.88
CA MET A 93 4.49 -13.97 6.16
C MET A 93 3.54 -13.61 7.32
N MET A 94 3.03 -12.37 7.35
CA MET A 94 2.08 -11.92 8.37
C MET A 94 0.70 -12.58 8.27
N LEU A 95 0.33 -13.09 7.08
CA LEU A 95 -0.96 -13.75 6.84
C LEU A 95 -0.94 -15.27 7.02
N ILE A 96 0.23 -15.91 6.85
CA ILE A 96 0.36 -17.38 6.82
C ILE A 96 0.91 -17.96 8.13
N ASP A 97 1.73 -17.22 8.89
CA ASP A 97 2.39 -17.77 10.07
C ASP A 97 1.41 -17.88 11.27
N PRO A 98 1.03 -19.10 11.73
CA PRO A 98 0.12 -19.28 12.85
C PRO A 98 0.75 -18.95 14.21
N LYS A 99 2.05 -18.65 14.26
CA LYS A 99 2.85 -18.31 15.44
C LYS A 99 3.34 -16.86 15.44
N ARG A 100 3.39 -16.19 14.29
CA ARG A 100 3.69 -14.76 14.12
C ARG A 100 2.60 -14.12 13.29
N GLY A 101 1.78 -13.26 13.90
CA GLY A 101 0.59 -12.72 13.23
C GLY A 101 -0.67 -13.37 13.77
N LYS A 102 -1.15 -12.83 14.87
CA LYS A 102 -2.56 -12.99 15.30
C LYS A 102 -3.19 -11.69 15.74
N GLU A 103 -2.38 -10.67 16.02
CA GLU A 103 -2.87 -9.41 16.53
C GLU A 103 -3.05 -8.42 15.38
N PRO A 104 -4.28 -7.93 15.14
CA PRO A 104 -4.55 -6.90 14.14
C PRO A 104 -3.62 -5.68 14.25
N ALA A 105 -3.15 -5.37 15.46
CA ALA A 105 -2.21 -4.29 15.73
C ALA A 105 -0.86 -4.43 15.00
N GLU A 106 -0.32 -5.64 14.86
CA GLU A 106 0.95 -5.86 14.16
C GLU A 106 0.82 -5.64 12.66
N VAL A 107 -0.27 -6.13 12.09
CA VAL A 107 -0.60 -5.94 10.68
C VAL A 107 -0.84 -4.46 10.38
N LEU A 108 -1.59 -3.77 11.24
CA LEU A 108 -1.81 -2.33 11.11
C LEU A 108 -0.51 -1.53 11.20
N ARG A 109 0.41 -1.91 12.10
CA ARG A 109 1.73 -1.27 12.19
C ARG A 109 2.52 -1.43 10.88
N PHE A 110 2.58 -2.65 10.35
CA PHE A 110 3.21 -2.92 9.06
C PHE A 110 2.60 -2.09 7.93
N LEU A 111 1.27 -2.05 7.83
CA LEU A 111 0.57 -1.29 6.80
C LEU A 111 0.81 0.23 6.92
N LYS A 112 0.97 0.74 8.15
CA LYS A 112 1.32 2.15 8.40
C LYS A 112 2.74 2.46 7.96
N GLU A 113 3.68 1.58 8.27
CA GLU A 113 5.08 1.70 7.86
C GLU A 113 5.19 1.61 6.34
N TRP A 114 4.51 0.65 5.72
CA TRP A 114 4.43 0.51 4.27
C TRP A 114 3.86 1.77 3.61
N TRP A 115 2.76 2.31 4.11
CA TRP A 115 2.22 3.59 3.62
C TRP A 115 3.24 4.73 3.70
N ASN A 116 3.93 4.89 4.84
CA ASN A 116 4.86 6.00 5.02
C ASN A 116 6.13 5.87 4.18
N TYR A 117 6.72 4.68 4.17
CA TYR A 117 8.04 4.45 3.57
C TYR A 117 7.97 4.08 2.10
N HIS A 118 7.03 3.24 1.68
CA HIS A 118 6.90 2.90 0.27
C HIS A 118 6.03 3.94 -0.41
N ILE A 119 4.72 3.93 -0.13
CA ILE A 119 3.75 4.72 -0.90
C ILE A 119 4.05 6.22 -0.87
N ASN A 120 4.28 6.76 0.32
CA ASN A 120 4.46 8.19 0.50
C ASN A 120 5.93 8.64 0.33
N THR A 121 6.87 7.76 -0.01
CA THR A 121 8.29 8.15 -0.18
C THR A 121 8.94 7.56 -1.42
N GLU A 122 8.91 6.24 -1.61
CA GLU A 122 9.53 5.56 -2.74
C GLU A 122 8.77 5.82 -4.05
N ASP A 123 7.44 5.78 -4.04
CA ASP A 123 6.62 5.98 -5.25
C ASP A 123 6.80 7.38 -5.83
N ARG A 124 7.08 8.36 -4.97
CA ARG A 124 7.34 9.75 -5.40
C ARG A 124 8.57 9.89 -6.27
N LYS A 125 9.52 8.95 -6.21
CA LYS A 125 10.77 9.04 -6.98
C LYS A 125 10.56 8.86 -8.48
N TYR A 126 9.55 8.09 -8.89
CA TYR A 126 9.25 7.90 -10.31
C TYR A 126 8.35 9.00 -10.89
N VAL A 127 7.65 9.79 -10.06
CA VAL A 127 6.66 10.79 -10.49
C VAL A 127 7.21 11.77 -11.55
N PRO A 128 8.40 12.39 -11.38
CA PRO A 128 8.93 13.32 -12.38
C PRO A 128 9.24 12.68 -13.75
N TYR A 129 9.35 11.35 -13.81
CA TYR A 129 9.53 10.61 -15.06
C TYR A 129 8.18 10.35 -15.76
N LEU A 130 7.12 10.15 -14.97
CA LEU A 130 5.76 9.99 -15.50
C LEU A 130 5.18 11.29 -16.03
N GLU A 131 5.44 12.43 -15.37
CA GLU A 131 4.98 13.75 -15.83
C GLU A 131 5.47 14.05 -17.26
N LYS A 132 6.74 13.76 -17.55
CA LYS A 132 7.32 13.91 -18.90
C LYS A 132 6.62 13.08 -19.96
N LEU A 133 6.08 11.92 -19.59
CA LEU A 133 5.37 11.03 -20.51
C LEU A 133 3.94 11.54 -20.83
N ILE A 134 3.37 12.39 -19.97
CA ILE A 134 2.00 12.91 -20.09
C ILE A 134 1.99 14.27 -20.82
N GLU A 135 3.10 15.00 -20.79
CA GLU A 135 3.27 16.29 -21.49
C GLU A 135 3.59 16.16 -22.99
N ASP A 136 4.04 14.98 -23.44
CA ASP A 136 4.31 14.63 -24.84
C ASP A 136 3.08 14.00 -25.56
#